data_AF-A0A524G5N2-F1
#
_entry.id   AF-A0A524G5N2-F1
#
_cell.length_a   1.000
_cell.length_b   1.000
_cell.length_c   1.000
_cell.angle_alpha   90.00
_cell.angle_beta   90.00
_cell.angle_gamma   90.00
#
_symmetry.space_group_name_H-M   'P 1'
#
loop_
_entity.id
_entity.type
_entity.pdbx_description
1 polymer ?
#
loop_
_entity_poly.entity_id
_entity_poly.type
_entity_poly.pdbx_seq_one_letter_code
_entity_poly.pdbx_strand_id
1 'polypeptide(L)'
;MELKGPLCYVLDFDDIYEYAYQTAQKVKKSGWRPDVVIGIARGGWVHARIACDLLGIKELYSVKVDHWGVTATKDGKAKLTCPLTADVTGKKVLVVDDITDTGESLTMAAEHVKECGPAEVRSATLMHIAGSKFIPDYFGVEVAWAWEIWPWNFYEDLTALILKIFEGEKVTELGTAELKKHLREYNNVVLADDVLSKIKAHMGFLGKIVYPLDKAWKLKE
;
A
#
# COMPACT_ATOMS: atom_id res chain seq x y z
N MET A 1 4.51 24.18 -10.76
CA MET A 1 4.22 24.54 -9.35
C MET A 1 4.99 23.55 -8.51
N GLU A 2 5.91 24.02 -7.68
CA GLU A 2 6.65 23.15 -6.76
C GLU A 2 5.71 22.76 -5.60
N LEU A 3 5.62 21.47 -5.28
CA LEU A 3 4.75 20.97 -4.21
C LEU A 3 5.40 21.22 -2.84
N LYS A 4 4.59 21.53 -1.82
CA LYS A 4 5.07 21.67 -0.42
C LYS A 4 5.32 20.32 0.27
N GLY A 5 4.85 19.22 -0.31
CA GLY A 5 4.98 17.85 0.19
C GLY A 5 5.25 16.86 -0.94
N PRO A 6 5.19 15.54 -0.66
CA PRO A 6 5.39 14.53 -1.70
C PRO A 6 4.26 14.60 -2.73
N LEU A 7 4.60 14.39 -4.00
CA LEU A 7 3.63 14.11 -5.06
C LEU A 7 2.82 12.87 -4.69
N CYS A 8 1.50 12.97 -4.71
CA CYS A 8 0.61 11.84 -4.45
C CYS A 8 -0.30 11.57 -5.65
N TYR A 9 -0.65 10.31 -5.83
CA TYR A 9 -1.72 9.87 -6.72
C TYR A 9 -2.74 9.07 -5.91
N VAL A 10 -4.01 9.27 -6.21
CA VAL A 10 -5.11 8.52 -5.57
C VAL A 10 -5.52 7.44 -6.56
N LEU A 11 -5.37 6.18 -6.15
CA LEU A 11 -5.75 5.01 -6.95
C LEU A 11 -7.16 4.56 -6.60
N ASP A 12 -7.87 4.00 -7.58
CA ASP A 12 -9.16 3.34 -7.37
C ASP A 12 -9.09 1.82 -7.63
N PHE A 13 -10.19 1.09 -7.36
CA PHE A 13 -10.21 -0.37 -7.52
C PHE A 13 -10.11 -0.82 -8.99
N ASP A 14 -10.43 0.03 -9.96
CA ASP A 14 -10.30 -0.29 -11.38
C ASP A 14 -8.80 -0.27 -11.76
N ASP A 15 -8.03 0.71 -11.27
CA ASP A 15 -6.56 0.71 -11.39
C ASP A 15 -5.95 -0.58 -10.82
N ILE A 16 -6.38 -0.96 -9.61
CA ILE A 16 -5.87 -2.15 -8.92
C ILE A 16 -6.14 -3.42 -9.71
N TYR A 17 -7.38 -3.58 -10.19
CA TYR A 17 -7.75 -4.76 -10.94
C TYR A 17 -6.98 -4.84 -12.26
N GLU A 18 -6.80 -3.71 -12.95
CA GLU A 18 -6.00 -3.66 -14.18
C GLU A 18 -4.55 -4.07 -13.92
N TYR A 19 -3.89 -3.55 -12.87
CA TYR A 19 -2.51 -3.91 -12.56
C TYR A 19 -2.38 -5.39 -12.16
N ALA A 20 -3.32 -5.91 -11.37
CA ALA A 20 -3.37 -7.34 -11.04
C ALA A 20 -3.60 -8.21 -12.29
N TYR A 21 -4.45 -7.76 -13.22
CA TYR A 21 -4.68 -8.42 -14.50
C TYR A 21 -3.40 -8.48 -15.32
N GLN A 22 -2.67 -7.38 -15.46
CA GLN A 22 -1.38 -7.34 -16.16
C GLN A 22 -0.37 -8.29 -15.53
N THR A 23 -0.26 -8.31 -14.20
CA THR A 23 0.59 -9.26 -13.47
C THR A 23 0.20 -10.71 -13.78
N ALA A 24 -1.08 -11.06 -13.68
CA ALA A 24 -1.55 -12.41 -13.97
C ALA A 24 -1.31 -12.82 -15.44
N GLN A 25 -1.43 -11.90 -16.39
CA GLN A 25 -1.10 -12.15 -17.80
C GLN A 25 0.40 -12.43 -17.98
N LYS A 26 1.29 -11.72 -17.29
CA LYS A 26 2.73 -11.99 -17.33
C LYS A 26 3.07 -13.36 -16.73
N VAL A 27 2.43 -13.74 -15.62
CA VAL A 27 2.53 -15.10 -15.05
C VAL A 27 2.11 -16.15 -16.09
N LYS A 28 0.91 -16.02 -16.68
CA LYS A 28 0.39 -16.95 -17.70
C LYS A 28 1.32 -17.08 -18.92
N LYS A 29 1.80 -15.94 -19.45
CA LYS A 29 2.70 -15.90 -20.62
C LYS A 29 4.04 -16.59 -20.35
N SER A 30 4.52 -16.58 -19.11
CA SER A 30 5.78 -17.25 -18.76
C SER A 30 5.69 -18.78 -18.76
N GLY A 31 4.49 -19.36 -18.84
CA GLY A 31 4.27 -20.81 -18.73
C GLY A 31 4.42 -21.35 -17.30
N TRP A 32 4.81 -20.52 -16.34
CA TRP A 32 4.90 -20.88 -14.93
C TRP A 32 3.52 -20.86 -14.27
N ARG A 33 3.20 -21.94 -13.53
CA ARG A 33 1.91 -22.16 -12.89
C ARG A 33 2.13 -22.28 -11.37
N PRO A 34 1.78 -21.26 -10.57
CA PRO A 34 1.87 -21.34 -9.12
C PRO A 34 0.76 -22.25 -8.57
N ASP A 35 1.09 -22.98 -7.50
CA ASP A 35 0.15 -23.79 -6.73
C ASP A 35 -0.47 -22.99 -5.57
N VAL A 36 0.26 -21.98 -5.07
CA VAL A 36 -0.09 -21.18 -3.88
C VAL A 36 0.22 -19.71 -4.11
N VAL A 37 -0.64 -18.83 -3.61
CA VAL A 37 -0.35 -17.40 -3.47
C VAL A 37 -0.12 -17.05 -2.00
N ILE A 38 0.92 -16.28 -1.72
CA ILE A 38 1.20 -15.74 -0.39
C ILE A 38 1.19 -14.22 -0.47
N GLY A 39 0.21 -13.57 0.16
CA GLY A 39 0.14 -12.11 0.24
C GLY A 39 0.96 -11.58 1.42
N ILE A 40 1.81 -10.59 1.17
CA ILE A 40 2.49 -9.84 2.23
C ILE A 40 1.47 -8.89 2.89
N ALA A 41 1.19 -9.13 4.16
CA ALA A 41 0.25 -8.31 4.92
C ALA A 41 0.89 -6.95 5.26
N ARG A 42 0.15 -5.84 5.16
CA ARG A 42 -1.28 -5.75 4.80
C ARG A 42 -1.52 -5.49 3.30
N GLY A 43 -0.60 -4.80 2.64
CA GLY A 43 -0.76 -4.27 1.28
C GLY A 43 -1.05 -5.34 0.22
N GLY A 44 -0.27 -6.43 0.23
CA GLY A 44 -0.42 -7.55 -0.69
C GLY A 44 -1.70 -8.36 -0.58
N TRP A 45 -2.57 -8.16 0.42
CA TRP A 45 -3.79 -8.97 0.58
C TRP A 45 -4.77 -8.84 -0.58
N VAL A 46 -4.99 -7.62 -1.06
CA VAL A 46 -5.96 -7.38 -2.15
C VAL A 46 -5.42 -7.97 -3.46
N HIS A 47 -4.13 -7.72 -3.76
CA HIS A 47 -3.47 -8.33 -4.90
C HIS A 47 -3.49 -9.86 -4.82
N ALA A 48 -3.21 -10.46 -3.66
CA ALA A 48 -3.22 -11.91 -3.47
C ALA A 48 -4.59 -12.52 -3.77
N ARG A 49 -5.66 -11.90 -3.28
CA ARG A 49 -7.01 -12.39 -3.56
C ARG A 49 -7.36 -12.28 -5.04
N ILE A 50 -7.05 -11.16 -5.70
CA ILE A 50 -7.32 -11.00 -7.14
C ILE A 50 -6.48 -11.99 -7.96
N ALA A 51 -5.19 -12.16 -7.63
CA ALA A 51 -4.29 -13.09 -8.31
C ALA A 51 -4.80 -14.54 -8.23
N CYS A 52 -5.30 -14.98 -7.07
CA CYS A 52 -5.93 -16.29 -6.93
C CYS A 52 -7.12 -16.49 -7.88
N ASP A 53 -7.97 -15.48 -8.06
CA ASP A 53 -9.09 -15.56 -9.01
C ASP A 53 -8.60 -15.66 -10.45
N LEU A 54 -7.74 -14.72 -10.85
CA LEU A 54 -7.22 -14.62 -12.22
C LEU A 54 -6.38 -15.82 -12.66
N LEU A 55 -5.72 -16.50 -11.71
CA LEU A 55 -4.87 -17.67 -11.95
C LEU A 55 -5.55 -19.00 -11.61
N GLY A 56 -6.75 -18.98 -11.02
CA GLY A 56 -7.48 -20.19 -10.62
C GLY A 56 -6.87 -20.94 -9.43
N ILE A 57 -6.22 -20.23 -8.51
CA ILE A 57 -5.50 -20.78 -7.36
C ILE A 57 -6.39 -20.68 -6.11
N LYS A 58 -6.55 -21.81 -5.41
CA LYS A 58 -7.37 -21.89 -4.19
C LYS A 58 -6.56 -21.73 -2.91
N GLU A 59 -5.28 -22.09 -2.94
CA GLU A 59 -4.38 -21.99 -1.80
C GLU A 59 -3.89 -20.54 -1.66
N LEU A 60 -4.36 -19.87 -0.61
CA LEU A 60 -4.05 -18.48 -0.30
C LEU A 60 -3.63 -18.36 1.16
N TYR A 61 -2.41 -17.89 1.39
CA TYR A 61 -1.86 -17.64 2.73
C TYR A 61 -1.26 -16.23 2.83
N SER A 62 -0.76 -15.90 4.00
CA SER A 62 -0.13 -14.60 4.23
C SER A 62 1.05 -14.71 5.19
N VAL A 63 2.00 -13.80 5.00
CA VAL A 63 3.04 -13.45 5.96
C VAL A 63 2.89 -11.98 6.30
N LYS A 64 3.38 -11.52 7.44
CA LYS A 64 3.39 -10.10 7.80
C LYS A 64 4.81 -9.59 7.98
N VAL A 65 5.13 -8.51 7.26
CA VAL A 65 6.37 -7.77 7.42
C VAL A 65 6.03 -6.37 7.91
N ASP A 66 6.59 -5.95 9.04
CA ASP A 66 6.45 -4.61 9.56
C ASP A 66 7.75 -3.82 9.33
N HIS A 67 7.63 -2.57 8.88
CA HIS A 67 8.74 -1.62 8.87
C HIS A 67 8.69 -0.79 10.15
N TRP A 68 9.70 -0.93 11.01
CA TRP A 68 9.80 -0.14 12.23
C TRP A 68 10.66 1.11 11.97
N GLY A 69 10.00 2.21 11.61
CA GLY A 69 10.55 3.57 11.48
C GLY A 69 9.50 4.52 10.88
N VAL A 70 8.88 5.41 11.65
CA VAL A 70 9.39 6.79 11.90
C VAL A 70 9.55 7.13 13.40
N THR A 71 9.17 6.24 14.33
CA THR A 71 9.22 6.52 15.80
C THR A 71 9.70 5.37 16.70
N ALA A 72 10.46 4.39 16.19
CA ALA A 72 11.23 3.49 17.07
C ALA A 72 12.37 2.78 16.31
N THR A 73 13.61 3.17 16.63
CA THR A 73 14.93 2.61 16.25
C THR A 73 15.66 3.22 15.05
N LYS A 74 17.00 3.30 15.21
CA LYS A 74 17.98 3.95 14.33
C LYS A 74 18.35 3.14 13.08
N ASP A 75 17.82 1.92 12.93
CA ASP A 75 18.29 0.98 11.90
C ASP A 75 17.28 0.73 10.76
N GLY A 76 16.01 1.12 10.91
CA GLY A 76 14.99 1.12 9.84
C GLY A 76 14.66 -0.23 9.18
N LYS A 77 15.09 -1.36 9.75
CA LYS A 77 15.00 -2.68 9.09
C LYS A 77 13.57 -3.24 9.13
N ALA A 78 13.14 -3.80 8.00
CA ALA A 78 11.96 -4.65 7.93
C ALA A 78 12.06 -5.83 8.92
N LYS A 79 10.92 -6.25 9.49
CA LYS A 79 10.83 -7.39 10.41
C LYS A 79 9.64 -8.27 10.08
N LEU A 80 9.88 -9.57 9.93
CA LEU A 80 8.83 -10.57 9.83
C LEU A 80 8.15 -10.74 11.20
N THR A 81 6.88 -10.37 11.30
CA THR A 81 6.10 -10.42 12.56
C THR A 81 5.04 -11.50 12.57
N CYS A 82 4.61 -11.96 11.40
CA CYS A 82 3.80 -13.17 11.26
C CYS A 82 4.45 -14.07 10.19
N PRO A 83 5.24 -15.08 10.57
CA PRO A 83 5.84 -15.99 9.62
C PRO A 83 4.78 -16.87 8.96
N LEU A 84 5.15 -17.46 7.82
CA LEU A 84 4.31 -18.45 7.14
C LEU A 84 4.06 -19.65 8.05
N THR A 85 2.80 -20.06 8.17
CA THR A 85 2.38 -21.23 8.97
C THR A 85 1.90 -22.40 8.10
N ALA A 86 1.70 -22.18 6.81
CA ALA A 86 1.22 -23.20 5.87
C ALA A 86 2.38 -24.06 5.33
N ASP A 87 2.09 -25.34 5.08
CA ASP A 87 3.02 -26.23 4.40
C ASP A 87 3.02 -25.97 2.88
N VAL A 88 4.16 -25.47 2.41
CA VAL A 88 4.43 -25.20 1.00
C VAL A 88 5.48 -26.13 0.40
N THR A 89 5.84 -27.20 1.11
CA THR A 89 6.88 -28.14 0.67
C THR A 89 6.60 -28.67 -0.73
N GLY A 90 7.57 -28.49 -1.65
CA GLY A 90 7.44 -28.95 -3.04
C GLY A 90 6.42 -28.19 -3.91
N LYS A 91 5.79 -27.12 -3.41
CA LYS A 91 4.84 -26.29 -4.17
C LYS A 91 5.55 -25.14 -4.90
N LYS A 92 4.98 -24.66 -6.01
CA LYS A 92 5.35 -23.39 -6.65
C LYS A 92 4.60 -22.26 -5.98
N VAL A 93 5.32 -21.31 -5.42
CA VAL A 93 4.74 -20.24 -4.60
C VAL A 93 4.90 -18.89 -5.29
N LEU A 94 3.79 -18.18 -5.44
CA LEU A 94 3.77 -16.78 -5.88
C LEU A 94 3.61 -15.88 -4.64
N VAL A 95 4.68 -15.22 -4.23
CA VAL A 95 4.65 -14.19 -3.18
C VAL A 95 4.21 -12.87 -3.80
N VAL A 96 3.23 -12.18 -3.22
CA VAL A 96 2.74 -10.93 -3.77
C VAL A 96 2.65 -9.80 -2.76
N ASP A 97 2.91 -8.59 -3.24
CA ASP A 97 2.71 -7.33 -2.52
C ASP A 97 1.96 -6.30 -3.38
N ASP A 98 1.60 -5.15 -2.82
CA ASP A 98 1.03 -4.04 -3.60
C ASP A 98 2.10 -3.31 -4.43
N ILE A 99 3.23 -2.93 -3.83
CA ILE A 99 4.29 -2.17 -4.49
C ILE A 99 5.70 -2.64 -4.12
N THR A 100 6.62 -2.57 -5.07
CA THR A 100 8.06 -2.64 -4.77
C THR A 100 8.68 -1.24 -4.78
N ASP A 101 8.82 -0.64 -3.59
CA ASP A 101 9.55 0.64 -3.42
C ASP A 101 11.05 0.38 -3.24
N THR A 102 11.53 0.13 -2.02
CA THR A 102 12.93 -0.26 -1.78
C THR A 102 13.19 -1.73 -2.10
N GLY A 103 12.14 -2.56 -2.00
CA GLY A 103 12.21 -4.01 -2.19
C GLY A 103 12.48 -4.83 -0.92
N GLU A 104 12.66 -4.18 0.24
CA GLU A 104 13.07 -4.87 1.48
C GLU A 104 12.02 -5.87 1.99
N SER A 105 10.74 -5.48 2.00
CA SER A 105 9.66 -6.39 2.45
C SER A 105 9.51 -7.61 1.56
N LEU A 106 9.52 -7.40 0.24
CA LEU A 106 9.40 -8.49 -0.72
C LEU A 106 10.61 -9.43 -0.66
N THR A 107 11.81 -8.88 -0.46
CA THR A 107 13.03 -9.67 -0.24
C THR A 107 12.88 -10.55 0.99
N MET A 108 12.55 -9.97 2.15
CA MET A 108 12.40 -10.70 3.41
C MET A 108 11.33 -11.79 3.33
N ALA A 109 10.17 -11.47 2.74
CA ALA A 109 9.10 -12.43 2.57
C ALA A 109 9.49 -13.58 1.63
N ALA A 110 10.10 -13.28 0.48
CA ALA A 110 10.53 -14.30 -0.47
C ALA A 110 11.63 -15.20 0.12
N GLU A 111 12.57 -14.65 0.88
CA GLU A 111 13.60 -15.42 1.60
C GLU A 111 12.98 -16.35 2.66
N HIS A 112 12.10 -15.82 3.52
CA HIS A 112 11.39 -16.64 4.52
C HIS A 112 10.60 -17.78 3.86
N VAL A 113 9.89 -17.51 2.76
CA VAL A 113 9.12 -18.52 2.05
C VAL A 113 10.03 -19.57 1.40
N LYS A 114 11.20 -19.20 0.88
CA LYS A 114 12.19 -20.16 0.35
C LYS A 114 12.71 -21.11 1.43
N GLU A 115 12.89 -20.63 2.67
CA GLU A 115 13.31 -21.45 3.81
C GLU A 115 12.26 -22.50 4.21
N CYS A 116 10.99 -22.31 3.81
CA CYS A 116 9.89 -23.23 4.08
C CYS A 116 9.80 -24.43 3.09
N GLY A 117 10.82 -24.63 2.24
CA GLY A 117 10.94 -25.80 1.35
C GLY A 117 10.06 -25.86 0.09
N PRO A 118 9.56 -24.76 -0.51
CA PRO A 118 8.85 -24.82 -1.79
C PRO A 118 9.74 -25.32 -2.93
N ALA A 119 9.13 -25.81 -4.01
CA ALA A 119 9.86 -26.20 -5.21
C ALA A 119 10.44 -24.98 -5.97
N GLU A 120 9.70 -23.87 -5.97
CA GLU A 120 10.10 -22.62 -6.62
C GLU A 120 9.35 -21.46 -5.97
N VAL A 121 10.00 -20.31 -5.83
CA VAL A 121 9.38 -19.06 -5.37
C VAL A 121 9.56 -18.00 -6.43
N ARG A 122 8.46 -17.39 -6.86
CA ARG A 122 8.45 -16.15 -7.64
C ARG A 122 7.66 -15.08 -6.92
N SER A 123 7.88 -13.84 -7.33
CA SER A 123 7.35 -12.64 -6.70
C SER A 123 6.56 -11.81 -7.68
N ALA A 124 5.50 -11.14 -7.21
CA ALA A 124 4.80 -10.17 -8.02
C ALA A 124 4.23 -8.97 -7.25
N THR A 125 4.19 -7.81 -7.89
CA THR A 125 3.54 -6.61 -7.34
C THR A 125 2.54 -5.99 -8.32
N LEU A 126 1.66 -5.12 -7.83
CA LEU A 126 0.81 -4.32 -8.72
C LEU A 126 1.67 -3.25 -9.39
N MET A 127 2.49 -2.56 -8.59
CA MET A 127 3.37 -1.48 -9.04
C MET A 127 4.83 -1.78 -8.72
N HIS A 128 5.73 -1.32 -9.59
CA HIS A 128 7.17 -1.37 -9.38
C HIS A 128 7.75 0.04 -9.53
N ILE A 129 8.46 0.53 -8.50
CA ILE A 129 9.15 1.81 -8.59
C ILE A 129 10.49 1.61 -9.31
N ALA A 130 10.68 2.34 -10.40
CA ALA A 130 11.91 2.33 -11.16
C ALA A 130 13.10 2.69 -10.26
N GLY A 131 14.13 1.82 -10.25
CA GLY A 131 15.32 1.98 -9.40
C GLY A 131 15.25 1.25 -8.06
N SER A 132 14.18 0.49 -7.78
CA SER A 132 14.15 -0.43 -6.64
C SER A 132 15.33 -1.42 -6.67
N LYS A 133 15.84 -1.80 -5.50
CA LYS A 133 16.95 -2.76 -5.39
C LYS A 133 16.52 -4.19 -5.70
N PHE A 134 15.25 -4.50 -5.45
CA PHE A 134 14.64 -5.78 -5.77
C PHE A 134 13.67 -5.58 -6.92
N ILE A 135 13.81 -6.40 -7.97
CA ILE A 135 12.89 -6.40 -9.10
C ILE A 135 12.03 -7.67 -8.98
N PRO A 136 10.70 -7.56 -8.83
CA PRO A 136 9.85 -8.74 -8.79
C PRO A 136 9.83 -9.45 -10.15
N ASP A 137 9.60 -10.76 -10.13
CA ASP A 137 9.50 -11.57 -11.36
C ASP A 137 8.37 -11.06 -12.28
N TYR A 138 7.32 -10.48 -11.68
CA TYR A 138 6.20 -9.89 -12.38
C TYR A 138 5.75 -8.59 -11.70
N PHE A 139 5.40 -7.57 -12.47
CA PHE A 139 4.73 -6.37 -11.95
C PHE A 139 3.66 -5.92 -12.93
N GLY A 140 2.61 -5.25 -12.47
CA GLY A 140 1.56 -4.74 -13.35
C GLY A 140 2.09 -3.58 -14.21
N VAL A 141 2.57 -2.56 -13.52
CA VAL A 141 3.09 -1.32 -14.11
C VAL A 141 4.41 -0.90 -13.45
N GLU A 142 5.29 -0.27 -14.22
CA GLU A 142 6.50 0.40 -13.72
C GLU A 142 6.25 1.91 -13.67
N VAL A 143 6.62 2.55 -12.57
CA VAL A 143 6.38 3.98 -12.33
C VAL A 143 7.61 4.67 -11.74
N ALA A 144 7.67 6.00 -11.88
CA ALA A 144 8.56 6.82 -11.07
C ALA A 144 8.02 6.94 -9.64
N TRP A 145 8.89 7.30 -8.69
CA TRP A 145 8.49 7.43 -7.29
C TRP A 145 7.44 8.55 -7.12
N ALA A 146 6.31 8.17 -6.51
CA ALA A 146 5.29 9.04 -5.97
C ALA A 146 4.64 8.33 -4.77
N TRP A 147 3.92 9.08 -3.94
CA TRP A 147 3.16 8.50 -2.85
C TRP A 147 1.78 8.04 -3.34
N GLU A 148 1.64 6.73 -3.53
CA GLU A 148 0.40 6.11 -3.98
C GLU A 148 -0.57 5.93 -2.81
N ILE A 149 -1.76 6.55 -2.91
CA ILE A 149 -2.85 6.41 -1.94
C ILE A 149 -3.78 5.30 -2.44
N TRP A 150 -3.71 4.15 -1.78
CA TRP A 150 -4.41 2.94 -2.19
C TRP A 150 -5.86 2.92 -1.68
N PRO A 151 -6.79 2.23 -2.37
CA PRO A 151 -8.17 2.08 -1.89
C PRO A 151 -8.29 1.49 -0.48
N TRP A 152 -7.37 0.61 -0.08
CA TRP A 152 -7.33 -0.02 1.26
C TRP A 152 -6.58 0.77 2.32
N ASN A 153 -5.79 1.79 1.96
CA ASN A 153 -5.13 2.68 2.94
C ASN A 153 -5.67 4.11 2.92
N PHE A 154 -6.65 4.42 2.06
CA PHE A 154 -7.14 5.75 1.74
C PHE A 154 -7.37 6.66 2.96
N TYR A 155 -8.01 6.12 4.00
CA TYR A 155 -8.27 6.86 5.24
C TYR A 155 -7.03 7.05 6.12
N GLU A 156 -6.14 6.06 6.19
CA GLU A 156 -4.87 6.14 6.93
C GLU A 156 -4.01 7.26 6.33
N ASP A 157 -3.82 7.24 5.01
CA ASP A 157 -2.97 8.18 4.29
C ASP A 157 -3.55 9.59 4.30
N LEU A 158 -4.84 9.77 3.97
CA LEU A 158 -5.43 11.11 3.97
C LEU A 158 -5.50 11.71 5.36
N THR A 159 -5.70 10.89 6.41
CA THR A 159 -5.58 11.38 7.79
C THR A 159 -4.17 11.88 8.07
N ALA A 160 -3.13 11.12 7.69
CA ALA A 160 -1.74 11.51 7.91
C ALA A 160 -1.36 12.77 7.12
N LEU A 161 -1.78 12.88 5.85
CA LEU A 161 -1.52 14.06 5.01
C LEU A 161 -2.22 15.30 5.57
N ILE A 162 -3.49 15.19 5.99
CA ILE A 162 -4.22 16.30 6.61
C ILE A 162 -3.53 16.76 7.90
N LEU A 163 -3.08 15.84 8.76
CA LEU A 163 -2.34 16.19 9.97
C LEU A 163 -1.02 16.91 9.66
N LYS A 164 -0.29 16.49 8.62
CA LYS A 164 0.91 17.19 8.14
C LYS A 164 0.62 18.58 7.60
N ILE A 165 -0.56 18.82 7.03
CA ILE A 165 -0.99 20.16 6.61
C ILE A 165 -1.18 21.06 7.85
N PHE A 166 -1.85 20.58 8.90
CA PHE A 166 -1.98 21.35 10.15
C PHE A 166 -0.61 21.72 10.74
N GLU A 167 0.32 20.76 10.76
CA GLU A 167 1.70 20.99 11.23
C GLU A 167 2.45 21.99 10.35
N GLY A 168 2.40 21.79 9.02
CA GLY A 168 3.12 22.62 8.05
C GLY A 168 2.63 24.07 8.02
N GLU A 169 1.32 24.28 8.12
CA GLU A 169 0.69 25.60 8.15
C GLU A 169 0.67 26.20 9.58
N LYS A 170 1.09 25.44 10.60
CA LYS A 170 1.15 25.84 12.02
C LYS A 170 -0.18 26.35 12.57
N VAL A 171 -1.25 25.66 12.21
CA VAL A 171 -2.62 25.98 12.64
C VAL A 171 -3.23 24.80 13.40
N THR A 172 -4.25 25.07 14.20
CA THR A 172 -5.05 24.04 14.88
C THR A 172 -6.47 23.96 14.34
N GLU A 173 -6.87 24.89 13.47
CA GLU A 173 -8.18 24.94 12.85
C GLU A 173 -8.06 25.38 11.38
N LEU A 174 -8.81 24.73 10.48
CA LEU A 174 -8.85 25.01 9.05
C LEU A 174 -10.28 24.94 8.50
N GLY A 175 -10.63 25.85 7.60
CA GLY A 175 -11.85 25.74 6.81
C GLY A 175 -11.75 24.62 5.77
N THR A 176 -12.87 24.00 5.39
CA THR A 176 -12.85 22.90 4.40
C THR A 176 -12.31 23.33 3.04
N ALA A 177 -12.63 24.55 2.58
CA ALA A 177 -12.12 25.09 1.32
C ALA A 177 -10.60 25.33 1.36
N GLU A 178 -10.08 25.76 2.51
CA GLU A 178 -8.65 25.97 2.73
C GLU A 178 -7.89 24.64 2.77
N LEU A 179 -8.45 23.64 3.47
CA LEU A 179 -7.88 22.30 3.48
C LEU A 179 -7.78 21.70 2.06
N LYS A 180 -8.81 21.88 1.22
CA LYS A 180 -8.78 21.46 -0.19
C LYS A 180 -7.66 22.14 -0.98
N LYS A 181 -7.47 23.44 -0.77
CA LYS A 181 -6.38 24.19 -1.38
C LYS A 181 -5.03 23.61 -0.95
N HIS A 182 -4.85 23.37 0.35
CA HIS A 182 -3.60 22.81 0.88
C HIS A 182 -3.32 21.40 0.38
N LEU A 183 -4.31 20.50 0.32
CA LEU A 183 -4.13 19.16 -0.26
C LEU A 183 -3.63 19.21 -1.71
N ARG A 184 -4.10 20.19 -2.50
CA ARG A 184 -3.61 20.40 -3.87
C ARG A 184 -2.18 20.95 -3.91
N GLU A 185 -1.85 21.91 -3.05
CA GLU A 185 -0.52 22.55 -3.00
C GLU A 185 0.57 21.65 -2.39
N TYR A 186 0.23 20.85 -1.38
CA TYR A 186 1.16 19.94 -0.73
C TYR A 186 1.34 18.66 -1.52
N ASN A 187 0.25 18.07 -2.02
CA ASN A 187 0.25 16.66 -2.41
C ASN A 187 -0.32 16.37 -3.79
N ASN A 188 -0.77 17.38 -4.54
CA ASN A 188 -1.50 17.18 -5.80
C ASN A 188 -2.82 16.40 -5.62
N VAL A 189 -3.42 16.46 -4.43
CA VAL A 189 -4.66 15.73 -4.12
C VAL A 189 -5.88 16.61 -4.31
N VAL A 190 -6.86 16.15 -5.09
CA VAL A 190 -8.15 16.81 -5.31
C VAL A 190 -9.27 15.85 -4.96
N LEU A 191 -10.09 16.22 -3.97
CA LEU A 191 -11.18 15.38 -3.47
C LEU A 191 -12.52 16.12 -3.52
N ALA A 192 -13.59 15.36 -3.75
CA ALA A 192 -14.96 15.83 -3.64
C ALA A 192 -15.35 16.08 -2.17
N ASP A 193 -16.35 16.94 -1.94
CA ASP A 193 -16.76 17.34 -0.59
C ASP A 193 -17.39 16.19 0.20
N ASP A 194 -18.06 15.27 -0.46
CA ASP A 194 -18.64 14.08 0.17
C ASP A 194 -17.54 13.12 0.67
N VAL A 195 -16.44 13.00 -0.09
CA VAL A 195 -15.27 12.21 0.29
C VAL A 195 -14.57 12.84 1.51
N LEU A 196 -14.35 14.15 1.48
CA LEU A 196 -13.78 14.86 2.63
C LEU A 196 -14.66 14.75 3.88
N SER A 197 -15.98 14.76 3.71
CA SER A 197 -16.93 14.58 4.83
C SER A 197 -16.77 13.20 5.49
N LYS A 198 -16.55 12.14 4.70
CA LYS A 198 -16.26 10.79 5.21
C LYS A 198 -14.93 10.74 5.96
N ILE A 199 -13.88 11.35 5.40
CA ILE A 199 -12.56 11.44 6.05
C ILE A 199 -12.66 12.21 7.37
N LYS A 200 -13.45 13.28 7.41
CA LYS A 200 -13.70 14.07 8.62
C LYS A 200 -14.32 13.24 9.73
N ALA A 201 -15.36 12.47 9.39
CA ALA A 201 -16.00 11.55 10.31
C ALA A 201 -15.00 10.50 10.83
N HIS A 202 -14.16 9.96 9.95
CA HIS A 202 -13.12 9.01 10.34
C HIS A 202 -12.07 9.62 11.28
N MET A 203 -11.57 10.83 10.99
CA MET A 203 -10.65 11.54 11.88
C MET A 203 -11.29 11.88 13.23
N GLY A 204 -12.60 12.17 13.24
CA GLY A 204 -13.40 12.32 14.46
C GLY A 204 -13.45 11.03 15.28
N PHE A 205 -13.72 9.89 14.64
CA PHE A 205 -13.69 8.56 15.27
C PHE A 205 -12.32 8.24 15.89
N LEU A 206 -11.23 8.58 15.20
CA LEU A 206 -9.86 8.43 15.71
C LEU A 206 -9.49 9.45 16.82
N GLY A 207 -10.39 10.37 17.16
CA GLY A 207 -10.15 11.40 18.17
C GLY A 207 -9.09 12.42 17.77
N LYS A 208 -8.76 12.54 16.48
CA LYS A 208 -7.75 13.49 15.98
C LYS A 208 -8.27 14.92 15.88
N ILE A 209 -9.58 15.07 15.72
CA ILE A 209 -10.25 16.35 15.58
C ILE A 209 -11.49 16.42 16.48
N VAL A 210 -11.93 17.64 16.76
CA VAL A 210 -13.27 17.90 17.32
C VAL A 210 -14.30 17.53 16.26
N TYR A 211 -15.18 16.59 16.59
CA TYR A 211 -16.23 16.09 15.70
C TYR A 211 -17.50 15.73 16.49
N PRO A 212 -18.71 16.07 15.99
CA PRO A 212 -18.97 16.80 14.76
C PRO A 212 -18.65 18.31 14.89
N LEU A 213 -18.15 18.90 13.81
CA LEU A 213 -17.95 20.35 13.67
C LEU A 213 -18.29 20.72 12.23
N ASP A 214 -19.21 21.65 12.03
CA ASP A 214 -19.62 22.02 10.67
C ASP A 214 -18.61 23.00 10.04
N LYS A 215 -18.36 22.85 8.73
CA LYS A 215 -17.48 23.69 7.87
C LYS A 215 -16.00 23.84 8.26
N ALA A 216 -15.59 23.51 9.49
CA ALA A 216 -14.23 23.65 10.01
C ALA A 216 -13.65 22.31 10.51
N TRP A 217 -12.34 22.15 10.42
CA TRP A 217 -11.57 21.03 10.94
C TRP A 217 -10.71 21.56 12.05
N LYS A 218 -10.89 21.07 13.28
CA LYS A 218 -10.15 21.54 14.45
C LYS A 218 -9.47 20.37 15.15
N LEU A 219 -8.16 20.42 15.34
CA LEU A 219 -7.43 19.40 16.10
C LEU A 219 -7.97 19.28 17.52
N LYS A 220 -8.03 18.06 18.04
CA LYS A 220 -8.35 17.81 19.44
C LYS A 220 -7.08 18.02 20.27
N GLU A 221 -7.18 18.80 21.35
CA GLU A 221 -6.12 18.98 22.34
C GLU A 221 -5.71 17.65 23.00
#